data_AF-A0A9D8DY94-F1
#
_entry.id   AF-A0A9D8DY94-F1
#
_cell.length_a   1.000
_cell.length_b   1.000
_cell.length_c   1.000
_cell.angle_alpha   90.00
_cell.angle_beta   90.00
_cell.angle_gamma   90.00
#
_symmetry.space_group_name_H-M   'P 1'
#
loop_
_entity.id
_entity.type
_entity.pdbx_description
1 polymer ?
#
loop_
_entity_poly.entity_id
_entity_poly.type
_entity_poly.pdbx_seq_one_letter_code
_entity_poly.pdbx_strand_id
1 'polypeptide(L)'
;MPRLVDPEQVEPVVGGLLGAVNVDGGPTDEQVRLLRALTAHVWDRPDLDTATVAPRAPAEVARAIGGTDAVRRFHYLLVVLELCRHPFTATQAARVAEYADALALDGMGLEFCRDLASRGMDAARADHDRFEANLRSEQQEPRLRTRRQRADDTDPELVARILALADLPDGTLGHALTRFYADFGLTVPGASASEMNYAFVAHDMNHVIAGYDPVAEGELALGAFQMGMNDSEVSWLLCLTNLAIHEAGVIQLGDIAPKSATLGRPGAAETFARALARGSRCTGDFAVADHLGMAVLPLADVRARFGVPPVDR
;
A
#
# COMPACT_ATOMS: atom_id res chain seq x y z
N MET A 1 14.60 12.56 -8.57
CA MET A 1 13.42 11.84 -8.04
C MET A 1 13.40 10.50 -8.74
N PRO A 2 13.26 9.37 -8.04
CA PRO A 2 13.10 8.11 -8.74
C PRO A 2 11.83 8.21 -9.58
N ARG A 3 11.99 8.30 -10.90
CA ARG A 3 10.86 8.08 -11.80
C ARG A 3 10.45 6.64 -11.57
N LEU A 4 9.17 6.41 -11.26
CA LEU A 4 8.67 5.06 -11.03
C LEU A 4 8.95 4.18 -12.26
N VAL A 5 8.76 4.74 -13.46
CA VAL A 5 9.07 4.13 -14.75
C VAL A 5 9.52 5.26 -15.68
N ASP A 6 10.54 5.06 -16.50
CA ASP A 6 10.96 6.07 -17.49
C ASP A 6 9.94 6.20 -18.64
N PRO A 7 9.78 7.39 -19.25
CA PRO A 7 8.73 7.65 -20.25
C PRO A 7 8.68 6.65 -21.42
N GLU A 8 9.84 6.24 -21.93
CA GLU A 8 9.97 5.27 -23.02
C GLU A 8 9.56 3.84 -22.62
N GLN A 9 9.49 3.55 -21.31
CA GLN A 9 9.15 2.24 -20.77
C GLN A 9 7.67 2.14 -20.36
N VAL A 10 6.95 3.27 -20.28
CA VAL A 10 5.54 3.30 -19.83
C VAL A 10 4.66 2.43 -20.72
N GLU A 11 4.75 2.56 -22.05
CA GLU A 11 3.93 1.74 -22.96
C GLU A 11 4.26 0.24 -22.86
N PRO A 12 5.53 -0.20 -22.87
CA PRO A 12 5.88 -1.58 -22.55
C PRO A 12 5.32 -2.10 -21.22
N VAL A 13 5.38 -1.29 -20.16
CA VAL A 13 4.83 -1.63 -18.83
C VAL A 13 3.32 -1.80 -18.91
N VAL A 14 2.59 -0.83 -19.47
CA VAL A 14 1.13 -0.88 -19.62
C VAL A 14 0.69 -2.07 -20.47
N GLY A 15 1.35 -2.30 -21.61
CA GLY A 15 1.07 -3.46 -22.46
C GLY A 15 1.34 -4.79 -21.76
N GLY A 16 2.39 -4.87 -20.94
CA GLY A 16 2.68 -6.04 -20.13
C GLY A 16 1.65 -6.30 -19.03
N LEU A 17 1.24 -5.24 -18.31
CA LEU A 17 0.21 -5.33 -17.27
C LEU A 17 -1.13 -5.76 -17.89
N LEU A 18 -1.53 -5.19 -19.03
CA LEU A 18 -2.69 -5.66 -19.81
C LEU A 18 -2.55 -7.14 -20.20
N GLY A 19 -1.37 -7.53 -20.69
CA GLY A 19 -1.08 -8.92 -21.06
C GLY A 19 -1.16 -9.90 -19.90
N ALA A 20 -0.94 -9.46 -18.67
CA ALA A 20 -1.03 -10.28 -17.47
C ALA A 20 -2.47 -10.47 -16.98
N VAL A 21 -3.31 -9.44 -17.13
CA VAL A 21 -4.73 -9.49 -16.73
C VAL A 21 -5.67 -10.03 -17.83
N ASN A 22 -5.17 -10.16 -19.06
CA ASN A 22 -5.95 -10.64 -20.22
C ASN A 22 -6.11 -12.17 -20.22
N VAL A 23 -6.91 -12.68 -19.29
CA VAL A 23 -7.27 -14.09 -19.12
C VAL A 23 -8.77 -14.23 -18.86
N ASP A 24 -9.31 -15.46 -18.89
CA ASP A 24 -10.71 -15.74 -18.57
C ASP A 24 -11.73 -14.85 -19.32
N GLY A 25 -11.47 -14.58 -20.60
CA GLY A 25 -12.30 -13.72 -21.44
C GLY A 25 -11.90 -12.24 -21.47
N GLY A 26 -10.88 -11.84 -20.71
CA GLY A 26 -10.29 -10.50 -20.75
C GLY A 26 -10.05 -9.89 -19.37
N PRO A 27 -9.45 -8.70 -19.30
CA PRO A 27 -9.29 -7.97 -18.05
C PRO A 27 -10.65 -7.59 -17.45
N THR A 28 -10.76 -7.55 -16.12
CA THR A 28 -11.99 -7.07 -15.46
C THR A 28 -12.12 -5.56 -15.60
N ASP A 29 -13.35 -5.04 -15.48
CA ASP A 29 -13.57 -3.58 -15.52
C ASP A 29 -12.77 -2.84 -14.44
N GLU A 30 -12.59 -3.47 -13.27
CA GLU A 30 -11.79 -2.94 -12.17
C GLU A 30 -10.31 -2.85 -12.51
N GLN A 31 -9.73 -3.92 -13.08
CA GLN A 31 -8.34 -3.94 -13.55
C GLN A 31 -8.10 -2.88 -14.64
N VAL A 32 -9.03 -2.74 -15.59
CA VAL A 32 -8.96 -1.72 -16.64
C VAL A 32 -9.04 -0.31 -16.05
N ARG A 33 -9.96 -0.07 -15.10
CA ARG A 33 -10.08 1.23 -14.41
C ARG A 33 -8.80 1.59 -13.67
N LEU A 34 -8.24 0.66 -12.89
CA LEU A 34 -7.01 0.89 -12.17
C LEU A 34 -5.84 1.17 -13.11
N LEU A 35 -5.67 0.37 -14.17
CA LEU A 35 -4.58 0.58 -15.11
C LEU A 35 -4.70 1.91 -15.85
N ARG A 36 -5.90 2.34 -16.21
CA ARG A 36 -6.16 3.67 -16.78
C ARG A 36 -5.78 4.78 -15.79
N ALA A 37 -6.19 4.64 -14.53
CA ALA A 37 -5.86 5.60 -13.48
C ALA A 37 -4.35 5.72 -13.25
N LEU A 38 -3.63 4.60 -13.18
CA LEU A 38 -2.17 4.56 -13.07
C LEU A 38 -1.52 5.27 -14.27
N THR A 39 -1.99 4.98 -15.47
CA THR A 39 -1.48 5.58 -16.71
C THR A 39 -1.66 7.11 -16.73
N ALA A 40 -2.83 7.59 -16.33
CA ALA A 40 -3.12 9.02 -16.30
C ALA A 40 -2.41 9.77 -15.17
N HIS A 41 -2.33 9.20 -13.96
CA HIS A 41 -1.90 9.94 -12.77
C HIS A 41 -0.48 9.65 -12.31
N VAL A 42 0.03 8.43 -12.55
CA VAL A 42 1.37 8.02 -12.12
C VAL A 42 2.41 8.31 -13.20
N TRP A 43 2.06 8.01 -14.46
CA TRP A 43 2.97 8.19 -15.59
C TRP A 43 2.70 9.44 -16.43
N ASP A 44 1.63 10.20 -16.12
CA ASP A 44 1.22 11.40 -16.85
C ASP A 44 1.08 11.13 -18.37
N ARG A 45 0.47 9.99 -18.71
CA ARG A 45 0.24 9.54 -20.09
C ARG A 45 -1.25 9.35 -20.39
N PRO A 46 -2.12 10.37 -20.19
CA PRO A 46 -3.55 10.25 -20.51
C PRO A 46 -3.83 10.01 -22.00
N ASP A 47 -2.83 10.23 -22.87
CA ASP A 47 -2.85 9.90 -24.29
C ASP A 47 -2.81 8.39 -24.57
N LEU A 48 -2.30 7.59 -23.63
CA LEU A 48 -2.18 6.16 -23.78
C LEU A 48 -3.49 5.46 -23.39
N ASP A 49 -4.34 5.21 -24.39
CA ASP A 49 -5.63 4.53 -24.17
C ASP A 49 -5.42 3.02 -23.94
N THR A 50 -5.63 2.59 -22.70
CA THR A 50 -5.56 1.19 -22.26
C THR A 50 -6.52 0.26 -23.01
N ALA A 51 -7.54 0.78 -23.70
CA ALA A 51 -8.41 -0.01 -24.56
C ALA A 51 -7.79 -0.35 -25.93
N THR A 52 -6.76 0.40 -26.35
CA THR A 52 -6.12 0.24 -27.67
C THR A 52 -4.68 -0.26 -27.59
N VAL A 53 -4.01 -0.10 -26.45
CA VAL A 53 -2.68 -0.68 -26.23
C VAL A 53 -2.75 -2.19 -26.38
N ALA A 54 -1.92 -2.72 -27.29
CA ALA A 54 -1.81 -4.15 -27.51
C ALA A 54 -1.22 -4.84 -26.26
N PRO A 55 -1.86 -5.90 -25.73
CA PRO A 55 -1.27 -6.71 -24.68
C PRO A 55 0.06 -7.31 -25.16
N ARG A 56 1.11 -7.22 -24.34
CA ARG A 56 2.45 -7.73 -24.66
C ARG A 56 2.70 -9.05 -23.95
N ALA A 57 3.39 -9.99 -24.60
CA ALA A 57 3.75 -11.26 -23.99
C ALA A 57 4.92 -11.11 -22.99
N PRO A 58 5.10 -12.06 -22.04
CA PRO A 58 6.16 -12.01 -21.03
C PRO A 58 7.56 -11.74 -21.60
N ALA A 59 7.96 -12.45 -22.66
CA ALA A 59 9.27 -12.28 -23.29
C ALA A 59 9.47 -10.90 -23.97
N GLU A 60 8.39 -10.26 -24.39
CA GLU A 60 8.44 -8.92 -24.99
C GLU A 60 8.63 -7.85 -23.93
N VAL A 61 7.94 -8.00 -22.79
CA VAL A 61 8.13 -7.14 -21.62
C VAL A 61 9.55 -7.29 -21.07
N ALA A 62 10.01 -8.52 -20.88
CA ALA A 62 11.37 -8.81 -20.41
C ALA A 62 12.44 -8.17 -21.30
N ARG A 63 12.27 -8.19 -22.62
CA ARG A 63 13.18 -7.51 -23.55
C ARG A 63 13.13 -5.98 -23.45
N ALA A 64 11.96 -5.42 -23.15
CA ALA A 64 11.75 -3.98 -23.15
C ALA A 64 12.18 -3.29 -21.84
N ILE A 65 11.98 -3.96 -20.69
CA ILE A 65 12.25 -3.36 -19.38
C ILE A 65 13.25 -4.16 -18.54
N GLY A 66 13.65 -5.36 -18.96
CA GLY A 66 14.58 -6.20 -18.21
C GLY A 66 15.90 -5.48 -17.92
N GLY A 67 16.39 -5.61 -16.69
CA GLY A 67 17.62 -4.96 -16.23
C GLY A 67 17.49 -3.45 -15.96
N THR A 68 16.28 -2.92 -15.91
CA THR A 68 16.00 -1.52 -15.56
C THR A 68 15.23 -1.41 -14.25
N ASP A 69 15.20 -0.21 -13.66
CA ASP A 69 14.47 0.05 -12.41
C ASP A 69 12.95 -0.13 -12.55
N ALA A 70 12.41 -0.12 -13.78
CA ALA A 70 10.99 -0.33 -14.05
C ALA A 70 10.52 -1.76 -13.70
N VAL A 71 11.42 -2.75 -13.64
CA VAL A 71 11.08 -4.15 -13.34
C VAL A 71 10.39 -4.27 -11.97
N ARG A 72 10.89 -3.54 -10.96
CA ARG A 72 10.32 -3.58 -9.60
C ARG A 72 8.94 -2.94 -9.55
N ARG A 73 8.71 -1.83 -10.27
CA ARG A 73 7.38 -1.21 -10.38
C ARG A 73 6.40 -2.07 -11.17
N PHE A 74 6.87 -2.70 -12.24
CA PHE A 74 6.08 -3.67 -12.97
C PHE A 74 5.64 -4.81 -12.04
N HIS A 75 6.54 -5.39 -11.25
CA HIS A 75 6.23 -6.45 -10.30
C HIS A 75 5.13 -6.03 -9.29
N TYR A 76 5.26 -4.89 -8.61
CA TYR A 76 4.26 -4.48 -7.64
C TYR A 76 2.90 -4.23 -8.26
N LEU A 77 2.84 -3.54 -9.41
CA LEU A 77 1.59 -3.27 -10.10
C LEU A 77 0.96 -4.54 -10.71
N LEU A 78 1.78 -5.52 -11.08
CA LEU A 78 1.34 -6.84 -11.52
C LEU A 78 0.58 -7.56 -10.39
N VAL A 79 1.13 -7.56 -9.17
CA VAL A 79 0.46 -8.15 -7.98
C VAL A 79 -0.79 -7.36 -7.60
N VAL A 80 -0.74 -6.02 -7.62
CA VAL A 80 -1.93 -5.18 -7.34
C VAL A 80 -3.07 -5.52 -8.29
N LEU A 81 -2.80 -5.61 -9.60
CA LEU A 81 -3.82 -5.97 -10.59
C LEU A 81 -4.29 -7.43 -10.44
N GLU A 82 -3.42 -8.34 -10.00
CA GLU A 82 -3.81 -9.72 -9.68
C GLU A 82 -4.86 -9.78 -8.58
N LEU A 83 -4.69 -8.99 -7.52
CA LEU A 83 -5.63 -8.90 -6.40
C LEU A 83 -6.93 -8.17 -6.73
N CYS A 84 -7.00 -7.46 -7.87
CA CYS A 84 -8.20 -6.78 -8.38
C CYS A 84 -9.14 -7.69 -9.18
N ARG A 85 -8.93 -9.02 -9.20
CA ARG A 85 -9.85 -9.97 -9.85
C ARG A 85 -10.68 -10.68 -8.79
N HIS A 86 -12.00 -10.51 -8.89
CA HIS A 86 -12.99 -11.08 -7.99
C HIS A 86 -14.00 -11.94 -8.77
N PRO A 87 -14.08 -13.27 -8.54
CA PRO A 87 -13.22 -14.06 -7.66
C PRO A 87 -11.79 -14.18 -8.21
N PHE A 88 -10.81 -14.33 -7.31
CA PHE A 88 -9.43 -14.63 -7.68
C PHE A 88 -9.38 -15.95 -8.48
N THR A 89 -8.53 -16.03 -9.51
CA THR A 89 -8.50 -17.18 -10.43
C THR A 89 -7.12 -17.80 -10.56
N ALA A 90 -7.08 -19.14 -10.65
CA ALA A 90 -5.85 -19.86 -10.94
C ALA A 90 -5.29 -19.56 -12.35
N THR A 91 -6.16 -19.22 -13.32
CA THR A 91 -5.72 -18.81 -14.66
C THR A 91 -4.93 -17.52 -14.62
N GLN A 92 -5.45 -16.48 -13.95
CA GLN A 92 -4.71 -15.23 -13.81
C GLN A 92 -3.43 -15.44 -13.03
N ALA A 93 -3.49 -16.26 -11.97
CA ALA A 93 -2.29 -16.61 -11.24
C ALA A 93 -1.25 -17.21 -12.19
N ALA A 94 -1.55 -18.31 -12.88
CA ALA A 94 -0.62 -18.94 -13.81
C ALA A 94 -0.05 -17.94 -14.83
N ARG A 95 -0.88 -17.04 -15.36
CA ARG A 95 -0.44 -16.00 -16.28
C ARG A 95 0.56 -15.03 -15.66
N VAL A 96 0.32 -14.54 -14.44
CA VAL A 96 1.27 -13.69 -13.70
C VAL A 96 2.60 -14.39 -13.46
N ALA A 97 2.58 -15.70 -13.17
CA ALA A 97 3.81 -16.49 -13.00
C ALA A 97 4.67 -16.52 -14.28
N GLU A 98 4.06 -16.54 -15.47
CA GLU A 98 4.82 -16.47 -16.72
C GLU A 98 5.59 -15.13 -16.86
N TYR A 99 5.02 -14.02 -16.39
CA TYR A 99 5.73 -12.73 -16.35
C TYR A 99 6.81 -12.72 -15.28
N ALA A 100 6.53 -13.32 -14.11
CA ALA A 100 7.52 -13.47 -13.06
C ALA A 100 8.73 -14.25 -13.54
N ASP A 101 8.52 -15.40 -14.20
CA ASP A 101 9.60 -16.22 -14.76
C ASP A 101 10.40 -15.45 -15.83
N ALA A 102 9.72 -14.76 -16.74
CA ALA A 102 10.38 -14.03 -17.83
C ALA A 102 11.25 -12.85 -17.35
N LEU A 103 10.87 -12.24 -16.21
CA LEU A 103 11.57 -11.09 -15.60
C LEU A 103 12.42 -11.50 -14.39
N ALA A 104 12.49 -12.79 -14.06
CA ALA A 104 13.12 -13.33 -12.85
C ALA A 104 12.65 -12.63 -11.57
N LEU A 105 11.33 -12.46 -11.44
CA LEU A 105 10.69 -11.85 -10.26
C LEU A 105 10.44 -12.89 -9.19
N ASP A 106 10.72 -12.51 -7.94
CA ASP A 106 10.32 -13.20 -6.72
C ASP A 106 9.84 -12.18 -5.69
N GLY A 107 9.28 -12.67 -4.58
CA GLY A 107 8.94 -11.85 -3.42
C GLY A 107 7.54 -12.10 -2.85
N MET A 108 7.28 -11.45 -1.72
CA MET A 108 6.11 -11.71 -0.86
C MET A 108 4.76 -11.60 -1.58
N GLY A 109 4.63 -10.69 -2.55
CA GLY A 109 3.39 -10.49 -3.30
C GLY A 109 3.05 -11.65 -4.22
N LEU A 110 4.06 -12.15 -4.93
CA LEU A 110 3.90 -13.32 -5.80
C LEU A 110 3.63 -14.56 -4.97
N GLU A 111 4.41 -14.80 -3.91
CA GLU A 111 4.23 -15.93 -2.99
C GLU A 111 2.80 -15.93 -2.40
N PHE A 112 2.35 -14.80 -1.86
CA PHE A 112 0.98 -14.62 -1.37
C PHE A 112 -0.08 -14.99 -2.42
N CYS A 113 0.05 -14.49 -3.65
CA CYS A 113 -0.91 -14.77 -4.71
C CYS A 113 -0.87 -16.23 -5.18
N ARG A 114 0.31 -16.86 -5.21
CA ARG A 114 0.46 -18.29 -5.55
C ARG A 114 -0.29 -19.17 -4.57
N ASP A 115 -0.16 -18.85 -3.29
CA ASP A 115 -0.72 -19.65 -2.22
C ASP A 115 -2.20 -19.41 -2.04
N LEU A 116 -2.66 -18.17 -2.27
CA LEU A 116 -4.07 -17.87 -2.43
C LEU A 116 -4.68 -18.70 -3.57
N ALA A 117 -4.01 -18.79 -4.72
CA ALA A 117 -4.49 -19.51 -5.90
C ALA A 117 -4.59 -21.03 -5.70
N SER A 118 -3.56 -21.62 -5.07
CA SER A 118 -3.35 -23.07 -5.06
C SER A 118 -3.75 -23.74 -3.74
N ARG A 119 -3.69 -22.99 -2.62
CA ARG A 119 -3.88 -23.49 -1.26
C ARG A 119 -4.99 -22.75 -0.50
N GLY A 120 -5.49 -21.63 -1.04
CA GLY A 120 -6.62 -20.87 -0.49
C GLY A 120 -6.22 -19.82 0.56
N MET A 121 -7.23 -19.17 1.15
CA MET A 121 -7.06 -18.00 2.02
C MET A 121 -6.21 -18.27 3.27
N ASP A 122 -6.31 -19.45 3.87
CA ASP A 122 -5.56 -19.79 5.08
C ASP A 122 -4.05 -19.84 4.82
N ALA A 123 -3.63 -20.36 3.67
CA ALA A 123 -2.22 -20.39 3.29
C ALA A 123 -1.69 -18.97 3.03
N ALA A 124 -2.43 -18.17 2.25
CA ALA A 124 -2.07 -16.79 1.98
C ALA A 124 -1.99 -15.94 3.26
N ARG A 125 -2.88 -16.18 4.24
CA ARG A 125 -2.80 -15.55 5.57
C ARG A 125 -1.54 -15.97 6.32
N ALA A 126 -1.21 -17.26 6.32
CA ALA A 126 0.01 -17.75 6.97
C ALA A 126 1.29 -17.15 6.34
N ASP A 127 1.28 -16.92 5.02
CA ASP A 127 2.37 -16.22 4.33
C ASP A 127 2.47 -14.77 4.80
N HIS A 128 1.34 -14.06 4.83
CA HIS A 128 1.29 -12.69 5.35
C HIS A 128 1.77 -12.58 6.79
N ASP A 129 1.30 -13.45 7.69
CA ASP A 129 1.72 -13.48 9.10
C ASP A 129 3.25 -13.68 9.21
N ARG A 130 3.82 -14.53 8.36
CA ARG A 130 5.28 -14.75 8.29
C ARG A 130 6.02 -13.52 7.77
N PHE A 131 5.50 -12.83 6.74
CA PHE A 131 6.10 -11.60 6.24
C PHE A 131 6.06 -10.48 7.28
N GLU A 132 4.92 -10.33 7.95
CA GLU A 132 4.72 -9.37 9.04
C GLU A 132 5.68 -9.65 10.20
N ALA A 133 5.81 -10.91 10.62
CA ALA A 133 6.77 -11.29 11.65
C ALA A 133 8.22 -10.96 11.28
N ASN A 134 8.61 -11.14 10.01
CA ASN A 134 9.96 -10.85 9.53
C ASN A 134 10.28 -9.35 9.48
N LEU A 135 9.26 -8.49 9.32
CA LEU A 135 9.38 -7.04 9.20
C LEU A 135 8.73 -6.29 10.37
N ARG A 136 8.48 -6.99 11.49
CA ARG A 136 7.70 -6.45 12.62
C ARG A 136 8.37 -5.23 13.22
N SER A 137 9.67 -5.30 13.46
CA SER A 137 10.45 -4.23 14.09
C SER A 137 10.40 -2.95 13.25
N GLU A 138 10.52 -3.09 11.93
CA GLU A 138 10.55 -1.98 10.99
C GLU A 138 9.22 -1.22 10.92
N GLN A 139 8.09 -1.93 11.09
CA GLN A 139 6.75 -1.34 11.11
C GLN A 139 6.44 -0.57 12.40
N GLN A 140 7.14 -0.88 13.50
CA GLN A 140 6.89 -0.26 14.80
C GLN A 140 7.43 1.16 14.88
N GLU A 141 6.72 2.00 15.64
CA GLU A 141 7.17 3.32 16.05
C GLU A 141 8.57 3.24 16.71
N PRO A 142 9.59 3.94 16.16
CA PRO A 142 10.98 3.75 16.57
C PRO A 142 11.25 3.86 18.08
N ARG A 143 10.57 4.79 18.77
CA ARG A 143 10.72 4.98 20.23
C ARG A 143 10.14 3.85 21.08
N LEU A 144 9.34 2.96 20.49
CA LEU A 144 8.68 1.87 21.19
C LEU A 144 9.32 0.50 20.91
N ARG A 145 10.20 0.39 19.89
CA ARG A 145 10.84 -0.88 19.48
C ARG A 145 11.59 -1.63 20.57
N THR A 146 12.10 -0.93 21.58
CA THR A 146 12.83 -1.54 22.70
C THR A 146 11.92 -1.97 23.84
N ARG A 147 10.65 -1.55 23.85
CA ARG A 147 9.65 -2.00 24.82
C ARG A 147 9.17 -3.38 24.42
N ARG A 148 8.94 -4.23 25.41
CA ARG A 148 8.32 -5.53 25.16
C ARG A 148 6.81 -5.36 25.07
N GLN A 149 6.24 -5.77 23.95
CA GLN A 149 4.80 -5.87 23.75
C GLN A 149 4.40 -7.35 23.70
N ARG A 150 3.26 -7.69 24.29
CA ARG A 150 2.68 -9.04 24.23
C ARG A 150 1.25 -8.97 23.72
N ALA A 151 0.78 -10.05 23.09
CA ALA A 151 -0.55 -10.12 22.48
C ALA A 151 -1.70 -9.89 23.47
N ASP A 152 -1.51 -10.31 24.71
CA ASP A 152 -2.50 -10.28 25.78
C ASP A 152 -2.47 -9.01 26.64
N ASP A 153 -1.47 -8.14 26.42
CA ASP A 153 -1.26 -6.96 27.24
C ASP A 153 -1.93 -5.71 26.64
N THR A 154 -2.73 -5.04 27.46
CA THR A 154 -3.00 -3.60 27.27
C THR A 154 -1.76 -2.79 27.68
N ASP A 155 -1.58 -1.58 27.13
CA ASP A 155 -0.49 -0.67 27.47
C ASP A 155 -1.06 0.69 27.96
N PRO A 156 -1.49 0.79 29.22
CA PRO A 156 -2.05 2.02 29.77
C PRO A 156 -1.09 3.22 29.75
N GLU A 157 0.23 2.95 29.79
CA GLU A 157 1.24 4.01 29.70
C GLU A 157 1.29 4.59 28.29
N LEU A 158 1.23 3.75 27.26
CA LEU A 158 1.10 4.20 25.88
C LEU A 158 -0.18 5.01 25.67
N VAL A 159 -1.32 4.53 26.19
CA VAL A 159 -2.61 5.24 26.11
C VAL A 159 -2.49 6.62 26.75
N ALA A 160 -1.97 6.70 27.98
CA ALA A 160 -1.79 7.98 28.67
C ALA A 160 -0.88 8.93 27.88
N ARG A 161 0.21 8.39 27.29
CA ARG A 161 1.13 9.18 26.47
C ARG A 161 0.47 9.71 25.20
N ILE A 162 -0.34 8.92 24.51
CA ILE A 162 -1.04 9.35 23.30
C ILE A 162 -2.12 10.38 23.65
N LEU A 163 -2.92 10.14 24.68
CA LEU A 163 -3.98 11.06 25.09
C LEU A 163 -3.44 12.42 25.55
N ALA A 164 -2.26 12.45 26.20
CA ALA A 164 -1.60 13.70 26.58
C ALA A 164 -1.19 14.56 25.36
N LEU A 165 -1.14 14.01 24.14
CA LEU A 165 -0.86 14.79 22.93
C LEU A 165 -2.01 15.75 22.57
N ALA A 166 -3.21 15.56 23.13
CA ALA A 166 -4.33 16.48 22.94
C ALA A 166 -4.09 17.86 23.57
N ASP A 167 -3.22 17.94 24.59
CA ASP A 167 -2.83 19.20 25.25
C ASP A 167 -1.82 20.01 24.43
N LEU A 168 -1.27 19.44 23.35
CA LEU A 168 -0.39 20.17 22.43
C LEU A 168 -1.18 21.21 21.63
N PRO A 169 -0.54 22.30 21.17
CA PRO A 169 -1.21 23.31 20.36
C PRO A 169 -1.89 22.75 19.12
N ASP A 170 -3.05 23.32 18.78
CA ASP A 170 -3.77 23.05 17.54
C ASP A 170 -2.83 23.15 16.33
N GLY A 171 -2.93 22.20 15.41
CA GLY A 171 -2.10 22.13 14.20
C GLY A 171 -0.75 21.43 14.38
N THR A 172 -0.40 20.96 15.58
CA THR A 172 0.73 20.02 15.78
C THR A 172 0.38 18.60 15.34
N LEU A 173 1.38 17.79 15.01
CA LEU A 173 1.17 16.38 14.61
C LEU A 173 0.47 15.57 15.70
N GLY A 174 0.88 15.72 16.95
CA GLY A 174 0.31 14.98 18.09
C GLY A 174 -1.13 15.39 18.39
N HIS A 175 -1.44 16.69 18.33
CA HIS A 175 -2.82 17.15 18.44
C HIS A 175 -3.68 16.59 17.29
N ALA A 176 -3.16 16.62 16.05
CA ALA A 176 -3.86 16.06 14.90
C ALA A 176 -4.11 14.54 15.02
N LEU A 177 -3.19 13.77 15.61
CA LEU A 177 -3.39 12.34 15.87
C LEU A 177 -4.54 12.09 16.85
N THR A 178 -4.60 12.82 17.96
CA THR A 178 -5.70 12.62 18.93
C THR A 178 -7.05 13.03 18.35
N ARG A 179 -7.08 14.08 17.53
CA ARG A 179 -8.25 14.46 16.72
C ARG A 179 -8.64 13.37 15.74
N PHE A 180 -7.69 12.77 15.04
CA PHE A 180 -7.93 11.64 14.13
C PHE A 180 -8.62 10.48 14.85
N TYR A 181 -8.14 10.07 16.03
CA TYR A 181 -8.82 9.03 16.82
C TYR A 181 -10.24 9.42 17.22
N ALA A 182 -10.45 10.65 17.68
CA ALA A 182 -11.77 11.14 18.09
C ALA A 182 -12.76 11.24 16.92
N ASP A 183 -12.31 11.78 15.78
CA ASP A 183 -13.15 12.07 14.61
C ASP A 183 -13.60 10.79 13.89
N PHE A 184 -12.76 9.74 13.90
CA PHE A 184 -13.09 8.44 13.32
C PHE A 184 -13.57 7.39 14.34
N GLY A 185 -13.66 7.76 15.63
CA GLY A 185 -14.10 6.85 16.69
C GLY A 185 -13.19 5.63 16.87
N LEU A 186 -11.89 5.80 16.62
CA LEU A 186 -10.90 4.73 16.68
C LEU A 186 -10.41 4.51 18.12
N THR A 187 -10.15 3.25 18.46
CA THR A 187 -9.54 2.89 19.73
C THR A 187 -8.06 3.27 19.72
N VAL A 188 -7.63 4.04 20.72
CA VAL A 188 -6.22 4.44 20.88
C VAL A 188 -5.34 3.19 21.07
N PRO A 189 -4.20 3.09 20.36
CA PRO A 189 -3.25 1.98 20.55
C PRO A 189 -2.85 1.79 22.02
N GLY A 190 -2.89 0.54 22.47
CA GLY A 190 -2.64 0.16 23.87
C GLY A 190 -3.90 0.02 24.72
N ALA A 191 -5.05 0.56 24.30
CA ALA A 191 -6.31 0.38 25.06
C ALA A 191 -6.86 -1.04 24.93
N SER A 192 -6.55 -1.72 23.82
CA SER A 192 -6.85 -3.14 23.59
C SER A 192 -5.56 -3.96 23.56
N ALA A 193 -5.67 -5.22 24.00
CA ALA A 193 -4.60 -6.20 23.89
C ALA A 193 -4.31 -6.51 22.41
N SER A 194 -3.07 -6.30 21.99
CA SER A 194 -2.61 -6.54 20.62
C SER A 194 -1.09 -6.49 20.57
N GLU A 195 -0.46 -7.29 19.69
CA GLU A 195 0.98 -7.17 19.38
C GLU A 195 1.29 -6.04 18.38
N MET A 196 0.24 -5.42 17.83
CA MET A 196 0.35 -4.39 16.80
C MET A 196 0.23 -2.96 17.32
N ASN A 197 -0.07 -2.72 18.61
CA ASN A 197 -0.18 -1.37 19.18
C ASN A 197 0.98 -0.43 18.77
N TYR A 198 2.24 -0.87 18.81
CA TYR A 198 3.36 0.01 18.44
C TYR A 198 3.48 0.26 16.93
N ALA A 199 3.01 -0.67 16.10
CA ALA A 199 2.88 -0.48 14.66
C ALA A 199 1.70 0.44 14.32
N PHE A 200 0.57 0.31 15.03
CA PHE A 200 -0.60 1.18 14.86
C PHE A 200 -0.28 2.64 15.16
N VAL A 201 0.54 2.94 16.17
CA VAL A 201 1.00 4.33 16.40
C VAL A 201 1.70 4.91 15.15
N ALA A 202 2.61 4.15 14.54
CA ALA A 202 3.29 4.60 13.32
C ALA A 202 2.33 4.70 12.13
N HIS A 203 1.47 3.69 11.94
CA HIS A 203 0.47 3.64 10.87
C HIS A 203 -0.55 4.81 10.95
N ASP A 204 -1.10 5.10 12.12
CA ASP A 204 -2.07 6.19 12.30
C ASP A 204 -1.41 7.55 12.11
N MET A 205 -0.16 7.72 12.56
CA MET A 205 0.61 8.94 12.27
C MET A 205 0.85 9.11 10.76
N ASN A 206 1.02 8.01 10.03
CA ASN A 206 1.14 8.02 8.58
C ASN A 206 -0.16 8.48 7.90
N HIS A 207 -1.33 8.06 8.39
CA HIS A 207 -2.62 8.61 7.94
C HIS A 207 -2.68 10.12 8.12
N VAL A 208 -2.31 10.63 9.30
CA VAL A 208 -2.34 12.07 9.61
C VAL A 208 -1.38 12.86 8.71
N ILE A 209 -0.14 12.38 8.53
CA ILE A 209 0.86 13.05 7.70
C ILE A 209 0.46 13.01 6.23
N ALA A 210 0.07 11.85 5.71
CA ALA A 210 -0.36 11.69 4.33
C ALA A 210 -1.70 12.40 4.06
N GLY A 211 -2.59 12.50 5.04
CA GLY A 211 -3.92 13.08 4.89
C GLY A 211 -4.91 12.15 4.19
N TYR A 212 -4.88 10.86 4.50
CA TYR A 212 -5.89 9.89 4.08
C TYR A 212 -6.69 9.42 5.29
N ASP A 213 -8.00 9.41 5.15
CA ASP A 213 -8.92 8.95 6.20
C ASP A 213 -8.87 7.40 6.32
N PRO A 214 -9.17 6.82 7.49
CA PRO A 214 -9.12 5.38 7.75
C PRO A 214 -10.39 4.68 7.25
N VAL A 215 -10.74 4.93 5.99
CA VAL A 215 -11.80 4.24 5.25
C VAL A 215 -11.17 3.31 4.23
N ALA A 216 -11.90 2.30 3.72
CA ALA A 216 -11.30 1.28 2.85
C ALA A 216 -10.52 1.86 1.64
N GLU A 217 -11.05 2.89 1.00
CA GLU A 217 -10.40 3.60 -0.10
C GLU A 217 -9.15 4.38 0.38
N GLY A 218 -9.21 4.95 1.57
CA GLY A 218 -8.12 5.71 2.19
C GLY A 218 -6.98 4.82 2.70
N GLU A 219 -7.29 3.61 3.17
CA GLU A 219 -6.30 2.57 3.51
C GLU A 219 -5.52 2.15 2.27
N LEU A 220 -6.21 1.85 1.17
CA LEU A 220 -5.57 1.54 -0.10
C LEU A 220 -4.75 2.71 -0.63
N ALA A 221 -5.25 3.95 -0.48
CA ALA A 221 -4.51 5.15 -0.84
C ALA A 221 -3.25 5.35 0.02
N LEU A 222 -3.31 5.09 1.32
CA LEU A 222 -2.13 5.19 2.19
C LEU A 222 -1.08 4.15 1.79
N GLY A 223 -1.48 2.90 1.53
CA GLY A 223 -0.57 1.85 1.06
C GLY A 223 0.11 2.21 -0.25
N ALA A 224 -0.66 2.71 -1.23
CA ALA A 224 -0.14 3.22 -2.49
C ALA A 224 0.84 4.40 -2.30
N PHE A 225 0.50 5.33 -1.41
CA PHE A 225 1.35 6.47 -1.09
C PHE A 225 2.69 6.02 -0.51
N GLN A 226 2.68 5.11 0.46
CA GLN A 226 3.90 4.59 1.09
C GLN A 226 4.77 3.84 0.08
N MET A 227 4.17 3.01 -0.78
CA MET A 227 4.86 2.32 -1.88
C MET A 227 5.50 3.32 -2.87
N GLY A 228 4.84 4.45 -3.13
CA GLY A 228 5.39 5.52 -3.96
C GLY A 228 6.53 6.28 -3.29
N MET A 229 6.39 6.55 -1.99
CA MET A 229 7.32 7.34 -1.20
C MET A 229 8.68 6.66 -1.01
N ASN A 230 8.69 5.38 -0.69
CA ASN A 230 9.92 4.63 -0.49
C ASN A 230 9.84 3.25 -1.12
N ASP A 231 10.88 2.89 -1.87
CA ASP A 231 10.97 1.60 -2.54
C ASP A 231 11.52 0.50 -1.62
N SER A 232 10.88 0.28 -0.48
CA SER A 232 11.32 -0.68 0.54
C SER A 232 10.37 -1.87 0.66
N GLU A 233 10.89 -3.01 1.15
CA GLU A 233 10.06 -4.18 1.44
C GLU A 233 8.99 -3.90 2.52
N VAL A 234 9.25 -2.97 3.44
CA VAL A 234 8.29 -2.57 4.48
C VAL A 234 7.15 -1.77 3.86
N SER A 235 7.47 -0.79 3.01
CA SER A 235 6.46 -0.03 2.26
C SER A 235 5.61 -0.93 1.35
N TRP A 236 6.25 -1.95 0.75
CA TRP A 236 5.55 -2.95 -0.02
C TRP A 236 4.65 -3.84 0.85
N LEU A 237 5.13 -4.34 1.99
CA LEU A 237 4.34 -5.12 2.93
C LEU A 237 3.11 -4.36 3.42
N LEU A 238 3.25 -3.07 3.78
CA LEU A 238 2.14 -2.23 4.22
C LEU A 238 1.08 -2.08 3.11
N CYS A 239 1.51 -1.83 1.87
CA CYS A 239 0.60 -1.79 0.72
C CYS A 239 -0.10 -3.14 0.47
N LEU A 240 0.66 -4.25 0.50
CA LEU A 240 0.13 -5.60 0.32
C LEU A 240 -0.87 -5.96 1.43
N THR A 241 -0.60 -5.56 2.67
CA THR A 241 -1.51 -5.75 3.82
C THR A 241 -2.85 -5.05 3.56
N ASN A 242 -2.81 -3.79 3.12
CA ASN A 242 -4.03 -3.04 2.83
C ASN A 242 -4.81 -3.64 1.65
N LEU A 243 -4.12 -4.13 0.61
CA LEU A 243 -4.75 -4.87 -0.48
C LEU A 243 -5.38 -6.18 0.01
N ALA A 244 -4.68 -6.94 0.84
CA ALA A 244 -5.17 -8.22 1.35
C ALA A 244 -6.41 -8.06 2.25
N ILE A 245 -6.52 -6.97 3.01
CA ILE A 245 -7.67 -6.65 3.87
C ILE A 245 -8.80 -5.99 3.08
N HIS A 246 -8.50 -4.93 2.33
CA HIS A 246 -9.51 -4.02 1.78
C HIS A 246 -9.85 -4.28 0.30
N GLU A 247 -9.02 -5.02 -0.44
CA GLU A 247 -9.23 -5.29 -1.86
C GLU A 247 -9.56 -6.76 -2.13
N ALA A 248 -8.72 -7.68 -1.65
CA ALA A 248 -8.89 -9.12 -1.88
C ALA A 248 -9.78 -9.81 -0.82
N GLY A 249 -10.00 -9.17 0.32
CA GLY A 249 -10.83 -9.70 1.40
C GLY A 249 -10.32 -10.99 2.04
N VAL A 250 -9.00 -11.21 2.01
CA VAL A 250 -8.32 -12.43 2.50
C VAL A 250 -8.00 -12.32 3.99
N ILE A 251 -7.63 -11.12 4.44
CA ILE A 251 -7.14 -10.88 5.80
C ILE A 251 -8.17 -10.12 6.62
N GLN A 252 -8.33 -10.57 7.86
CA GLN A 252 -9.06 -9.90 8.93
C GLN A 252 -8.05 -9.62 10.03
N LEU A 253 -7.90 -8.35 10.40
CA LEU A 253 -7.01 -7.88 11.45
C LEU A 253 -7.84 -7.35 12.61
N GLY A 254 -7.90 -8.08 13.72
CA GLY A 254 -8.79 -7.76 14.84
C GLY A 254 -10.25 -7.64 14.41
N ASP A 255 -10.87 -6.50 14.72
CA ASP A 255 -12.27 -6.16 14.37
C ASP A 255 -12.43 -5.56 12.96
N ILE A 256 -11.32 -5.36 12.21
CA ILE A 256 -11.36 -4.79 10.86
C ILE A 256 -11.91 -5.84 9.89
N ALA A 257 -13.16 -5.66 9.47
CA ALA A 257 -13.84 -6.57 8.55
C ALA A 257 -13.24 -6.49 7.12
N PRO A 258 -12.90 -7.64 6.51
CA PRO A 258 -12.39 -7.67 5.14
C PRO A 258 -13.39 -7.08 4.14
N LYS A 259 -12.86 -6.41 3.11
CA LYS A 259 -13.63 -5.87 1.99
C LYS A 259 -13.14 -6.53 0.70
N SER A 260 -14.01 -6.57 -0.30
CA SER A 260 -13.67 -7.04 -1.65
C SER A 260 -14.04 -5.96 -2.67
N ALA A 261 -13.22 -5.85 -3.73
CA ALA A 261 -13.44 -4.94 -4.87
C ALA A 261 -13.60 -3.47 -4.47
N THR A 262 -12.73 -2.98 -3.57
CA THR A 262 -12.78 -1.58 -3.15
C THR A 262 -12.28 -0.66 -4.25
N LEU A 263 -11.26 -1.06 -5.03
CA LEU A 263 -10.76 -0.29 -6.18
C LEU A 263 -11.78 -0.21 -7.31
N GLY A 264 -12.75 -1.12 -7.34
CA GLY A 264 -13.87 -1.13 -8.25
C GLY A 264 -14.93 -0.06 -7.96
N ARG A 265 -14.89 0.56 -6.77
CA ARG A 265 -15.82 1.64 -6.39
C ARG A 265 -15.52 2.93 -7.15
N PRO A 266 -16.54 3.79 -7.37
CA PRO A 266 -16.33 5.06 -8.07
C PRO A 266 -15.24 5.92 -7.43
N GLY A 267 -14.20 6.26 -8.20
CA GLY A 267 -13.11 7.15 -7.77
C GLY A 267 -12.00 6.48 -6.95
N ALA A 268 -12.14 5.20 -6.55
CA ALA A 268 -11.17 4.52 -5.71
C ALA A 268 -9.86 4.23 -6.45
N ALA A 269 -9.95 3.74 -7.70
CA ALA A 269 -8.81 3.54 -8.59
C ALA A 269 -7.99 4.83 -8.83
N GLU A 270 -8.67 5.95 -9.08
CA GLU A 270 -8.04 7.23 -9.29
C GLU A 270 -7.41 7.77 -8.00
N THR A 271 -8.04 7.54 -6.86
CA THR A 271 -7.50 7.90 -5.54
C THR A 271 -6.23 7.11 -5.23
N PHE A 272 -6.23 5.80 -5.47
CA PHE A 272 -5.04 4.94 -5.35
C PHE A 272 -3.89 5.44 -6.25
N ALA A 273 -4.17 5.68 -7.53
CA ALA A 273 -3.17 6.12 -8.50
C ALA A 273 -2.59 7.51 -8.17
N ARG A 274 -3.44 8.48 -7.80
CA ARG A 274 -3.00 9.80 -7.32
C ARG A 274 -2.18 9.67 -6.04
N ALA A 275 -2.55 8.78 -5.13
CA ALA A 275 -1.80 8.56 -3.90
C ALA A 275 -0.40 8.01 -4.16
N LEU A 276 -0.27 7.03 -5.06
CA LEU A 276 1.02 6.51 -5.52
C LEU A 276 1.89 7.62 -6.14
N ALA A 277 1.30 8.40 -7.06
CA ALA A 277 1.98 9.52 -7.70
C ALA A 277 2.37 10.62 -6.71
N ARG A 278 1.57 10.85 -5.67
CA ARG A 278 1.84 11.84 -4.63
C ARG A 278 2.96 11.37 -3.69
N GLY A 279 2.95 10.09 -3.33
CA GLY A 279 4.01 9.44 -2.55
C GLY A 279 5.37 9.58 -3.23
N SER A 280 5.45 9.29 -4.55
CA SER A 280 6.70 9.37 -5.32
C SER A 280 7.28 10.78 -5.45
N ARG A 281 6.52 11.81 -5.03
CA ARG A 281 6.97 13.20 -4.96
C ARG A 281 7.55 13.60 -3.60
N CYS A 282 7.44 12.76 -2.59
CA CYS A 282 8.07 13.01 -1.29
C CYS A 282 9.60 13.03 -1.42
N THR A 283 10.25 13.83 -0.58
CA THR A 283 11.72 13.97 -0.55
C THR A 283 12.36 13.23 0.62
N GLY A 284 11.56 12.63 1.49
CA GLY A 284 12.02 11.78 2.58
C GLY A 284 10.97 10.77 2.99
N ASP A 285 11.41 9.71 3.66
CA ASP A 285 10.55 8.65 4.14
C ASP A 285 10.07 8.95 5.56
N PHE A 286 8.76 9.16 5.70
CA PHE A 286 8.12 9.27 7.03
C PHE A 286 7.46 7.98 7.49
N ALA A 287 7.38 6.92 6.67
CA ALA A 287 6.71 5.68 7.05
C ALA A 287 7.29 5.05 8.32
N VAL A 288 8.61 5.17 8.49
CA VAL A 288 9.36 4.59 9.60
C VAL A 288 10.05 5.66 10.47
N ALA A 289 9.60 6.92 10.39
CA ALA A 289 10.18 8.01 11.16
C ALA A 289 9.81 7.94 12.66
N ASP A 290 10.56 8.68 13.50
CA ASP A 290 10.23 8.86 14.92
C ASP A 290 9.05 9.84 15.08
N HIS A 291 7.82 9.36 14.87
CA HIS A 291 6.62 10.19 14.90
C HIS A 291 6.38 10.78 16.27
N LEU A 292 6.62 10.01 17.34
CA LEU A 292 6.44 10.50 18.70
C LEU A 292 7.47 11.59 19.05
N GLY A 293 8.67 11.54 18.48
CA GLY A 293 9.66 12.62 18.56
C GLY A 293 9.28 13.88 17.78
N MET A 294 8.44 13.74 16.75
CA MET A 294 7.94 14.83 15.93
C MET A 294 6.56 15.36 16.37
N ALA A 295 5.91 14.72 17.34
CA ALA A 295 4.53 15.02 17.72
C ALA A 295 4.28 16.48 18.11
N VAL A 296 5.29 17.14 18.69
CA VAL A 296 5.22 18.56 19.10
C VAL A 296 5.38 19.56 17.95
N LEU A 297 5.82 19.09 16.78
CA LEU A 297 6.05 19.95 15.62
C LEU A 297 4.72 20.28 14.94
N PRO A 298 4.58 21.49 14.35
CA PRO A 298 3.47 21.78 13.45
C PRO A 298 3.38 20.74 12.33
N LEU A 299 2.19 20.22 12.06
CA LEU A 299 1.97 19.21 11.01
C LEU A 299 2.41 19.73 9.63
N ALA A 300 2.24 21.03 9.38
CA ALA A 300 2.73 21.67 8.17
C ALA A 300 4.26 21.57 8.03
N ASP A 301 5.00 21.74 9.13
CA ASP A 301 6.46 21.65 9.15
C ASP A 301 6.91 20.19 8.98
N VAL A 302 6.19 19.22 9.55
CA VAL A 302 6.43 17.80 9.32
C VAL A 302 6.24 17.45 7.85
N ARG A 303 5.13 17.88 7.23
CA ARG A 303 4.87 17.68 5.80
C ARG A 303 5.93 18.34 4.93
N ALA A 304 6.34 19.57 5.25
CA ALA A 304 7.39 20.28 4.54
C ALA A 304 8.75 19.55 4.66
N ARG A 305 9.10 19.03 5.85
CA ARG A 305 10.33 18.28 6.09
C ARG A 305 10.47 17.06 5.20
N PHE A 306 9.38 16.35 4.92
CA PHE A 306 9.37 15.16 4.07
C PHE A 306 8.94 15.45 2.62
N GLY A 307 8.72 16.72 2.27
CA GLY A 307 8.28 17.11 0.92
C GLY A 307 6.92 16.56 0.53
N VAL A 308 6.02 16.36 1.50
CA VAL A 308 4.68 15.79 1.28
C VAL A 308 3.85 16.80 0.47
N PRO A 309 3.46 16.48 -0.78
CA PRO A 309 2.60 17.38 -1.55
C PRO A 309 1.23 17.55 -0.88
N PRO A 310 0.47 18.62 -1.15
CA PRO A 310 -0.91 18.73 -0.67
C PRO A 310 -1.78 17.59 -1.20
N VAL A 311 -2.89 17.30 -0.52
CA VAL A 311 -3.91 16.38 -1.03
C VAL A 311 -4.68 17.12 -2.13
N ASP A 312 -4.72 16.53 -3.33
CA ASP A 312 -5.56 17.04 -4.43
C ASP A 312 -7.03 16.84 -4.01
N ARG A 313 -7.73 17.94 -3.76
CA ARG A 313 -9.17 17.94 -3.44
C ARG A 313 -10.02 17.91 -4.70
#